data_AF-A0A7V4PQP8-F1
#
_entry.id   AF-A0A7V4PQP8-F1
#
_cell.length_a   1.000
_cell.length_b   1.000
_cell.length_c   1.000
_cell.angle_alpha   90.00
_cell.angle_beta   90.00
_cell.angle_gamma   90.00
#
_symmetry.space_group_name_H-M   'P 1'
#
loop_
_entity.id
_entity.type
_entity.pdbx_description
1 polymer ?
#
loop_
_entity_poly.entity_id
_entity_poly.type
_entity_poly.pdbx_seq_one_letter_code
_entity_poly.pdbx_strand_id
1 'polypeptide(L)'
;MTARIDEFLIGVKQQREWGWLVITYLFLGGAGAGLFLISLYLDHAWAGVLGLLVVGFGTLLLFFDLGRPERFWRAFFRPQSSWISRGCFFITLMLLFGALHAAVQLSVVALPADGALADWIEWAAAASAVLVMVY
;
A
#
# COMPACT_ATOMS: atom_id res chain seq x y z
N MET A 1 9.02 -25.97 38.84
CA MET A 1 8.39 -26.73 37.75
C MET A 1 9.50 -27.55 37.11
N THR A 2 9.53 -28.86 37.33
CA THR A 2 10.64 -29.75 36.93
C THR A 2 10.36 -30.25 35.52
N ALA A 3 11.15 -29.85 34.52
CA ALA A 3 10.97 -30.27 33.14
C ALA A 3 11.20 -31.79 33.04
N ARG A 4 10.22 -32.52 32.47
CA ARG A 4 10.39 -33.92 32.08
C ARG A 4 11.09 -33.98 30.72
N ILE A 5 11.98 -34.95 30.54
CA ILE A 5 12.85 -35.09 29.36
C ILE A 5 12.04 -35.37 28.07
N ASP A 6 10.77 -35.72 28.21
CA ASP A 6 9.89 -36.17 27.12
C ASP A 6 8.94 -35.05 26.63
N GLU A 7 9.05 -33.85 27.19
CA GLU A 7 8.15 -32.74 26.89
C GLU A 7 8.76 -31.88 25.76
N PHE A 8 8.05 -31.75 24.63
CA PHE A 8 8.45 -30.86 23.54
C PHE A 8 8.29 -29.40 24.03
N LEU A 9 9.32 -28.87 24.67
CA LEU A 9 9.36 -27.50 25.16
C LEU A 9 9.47 -26.56 23.96
N ILE A 10 8.32 -26.17 23.39
CA ILE A 10 8.23 -25.09 22.41
C ILE A 10 8.51 -23.79 23.17
N GLY A 11 9.80 -23.51 23.41
CA GLY A 11 10.23 -22.21 23.90
C GLY A 11 9.80 -21.13 22.92
N VAL A 12 9.44 -19.95 23.44
CA VAL A 12 9.19 -18.77 22.62
C VAL A 12 10.45 -18.44 21.82
N LYS A 13 10.35 -18.52 20.48
CA LYS A 13 11.42 -18.12 19.56
C LYS A 13 11.08 -16.76 18.97
N GLN A 14 12.06 -15.87 18.92
CA GLN A 14 11.92 -14.57 18.29
C GLN A 14 11.62 -14.73 16.79
N GLN A 15 10.67 -13.94 16.28
CA GLN A 15 10.38 -13.84 14.86
C GLN A 15 11.61 -13.29 14.10
N ARG A 16 12.05 -13.99 13.05
CA ARG A 16 13.19 -13.64 12.19
C ARG A 16 12.81 -13.40 10.73
N GLU A 17 11.59 -13.72 10.33
CA GLU A 17 11.17 -13.63 8.93
C GLU A 17 10.92 -12.19 8.45
N TRP A 18 10.61 -11.27 9.37
CA TRP A 18 10.37 -9.87 9.03
C TRP A 18 11.68 -9.09 9.04
N GLY A 19 12.32 -9.05 7.88
CA GLY A 19 13.59 -8.36 7.68
C GLY A 19 13.44 -6.85 7.43
N TRP A 20 14.56 -6.21 7.13
CA TRP A 20 14.65 -4.78 6.79
C TRP A 20 13.81 -4.41 5.55
N LEU A 21 13.65 -5.34 4.61
CA LEU A 21 12.83 -5.15 3.41
C LEU A 21 11.37 -4.88 3.76
N VAL A 22 10.83 -5.68 4.69
CA VAL A 22 9.47 -5.53 5.23
C VAL A 22 9.25 -4.15 5.85
N ILE A 23 10.19 -3.73 6.69
CA ILE A 23 10.12 -2.41 7.33
C ILE A 23 10.16 -1.30 6.28
N THR A 24 11.01 -1.46 5.26
CA THR A 24 11.22 -0.46 4.22
C THR A 24 9.97 -0.27 3.37
N TYR A 25 9.39 -1.33 2.83
CA TYR A 25 8.21 -1.16 1.97
C TYR A 25 6.97 -0.70 2.74
N LEU A 26 6.81 -1.09 4.02
CA LEU A 26 5.71 -0.60 4.86
C LEU A 26 5.89 0.90 5.15
N PHE A 27 7.10 1.32 5.50
CA PHE A 27 7.41 2.73 5.73
C PHE A 27 7.17 3.57 4.48
N LEU A 28 7.66 3.13 3.32
CA LEU A 28 7.46 3.84 2.05
C LEU A 28 5.99 3.86 1.64
N GLY A 29 5.23 2.77 1.87
CA GLY A 29 3.79 2.74 1.66
C GLY A 29 3.07 3.84 2.44
N GLY A 30 3.32 3.93 3.76
CA GLY A 30 2.71 4.96 4.61
C GLY A 30 3.20 6.38 4.28
N ALA A 31 4.50 6.57 4.10
CA ALA A 31 5.08 7.89 3.79
C ALA A 31 4.62 8.42 2.42
N GLY A 32 4.60 7.57 1.40
CA GLY A 32 4.14 7.94 0.06
C GLY A 32 2.64 8.24 0.02
N ALA A 33 1.81 7.44 0.71
CA ALA A 33 0.37 7.70 0.83
C ALA A 33 0.08 9.00 1.60
N GLY A 34 0.82 9.27 2.68
CA GLY A 34 0.73 10.52 3.42
C GLY A 34 1.14 11.74 2.58
N LEU A 35 2.23 11.63 1.81
CA LEU A 35 2.65 12.69 0.88
C LEU A 35 1.59 12.95 -0.20
N PHE A 36 0.97 11.90 -0.75
CA PHE A 36 -0.13 12.05 -1.68
C PHE A 36 -1.34 12.75 -1.06
N LEU A 37 -1.76 12.40 0.16
CA LEU A 37 -2.86 13.11 0.84
C LEU A 37 -2.56 14.59 1.08
N ILE A 38 -1.34 14.91 1.50
CA ILE A 38 -0.91 16.30 1.66
C ILE A 38 -0.96 17.03 0.31
N SER A 39 -0.59 16.35 -0.78
CA SER A 39 -0.66 16.93 -2.12
C SER A 39 -2.08 17.27 -2.57
N LEU A 40 -3.09 16.47 -2.18
CA LEU A 40 -4.49 16.78 -2.44
C LEU A 40 -4.92 18.03 -1.67
N TYR A 41 -4.56 18.10 -0.38
CA TYR A 41 -4.89 19.25 0.47
C TYR A 41 -4.24 20.56 -0.03
N LEU A 42 -3.03 20.49 -0.56
CA LEU A 42 -2.28 21.64 -1.08
C LEU A 42 -2.50 21.90 -2.58
N ASP A 43 -3.29 21.07 -3.26
CA ASP A 43 -3.46 21.07 -4.72
C ASP A 43 -2.12 21.11 -5.49
N HIS A 44 -1.18 20.23 -5.11
CA HIS A 44 0.19 20.23 -5.65
C HIS A 44 0.55 18.94 -6.39
N ALA A 45 0.28 18.91 -7.70
CA ALA A 45 0.41 17.73 -8.55
C ALA A 45 1.76 16.99 -8.43
N TRP A 46 2.88 17.71 -8.38
CA TRP A 46 4.21 17.09 -8.26
C TRP A 46 4.42 16.32 -6.97
N ALA A 47 3.87 16.81 -5.85
CA ALA A 47 3.93 16.12 -4.57
C ALA A 47 3.09 14.84 -4.62
N GLY A 48 1.94 14.87 -5.32
CA GLY A 48 1.09 13.71 -5.53
C GLY A 48 1.78 12.63 -6.35
N VAL A 49 2.37 13.02 -7.48
CA VAL A 49 3.17 12.11 -8.31
C VAL A 49 4.34 11.52 -7.52
N LEU A 50 5.07 12.33 -6.75
CA LEU A 50 6.16 11.84 -5.92
C LEU A 50 5.66 10.84 -4.86
N GLY A 51 4.54 11.12 -4.21
CA GLY A 51 3.89 10.20 -3.27
C GLY A 51 3.55 8.85 -3.92
N LEU A 52 2.96 8.88 -5.12
CA LEU A 52 2.66 7.66 -5.89
C LEU A 52 3.91 6.89 -6.29
N LEU A 53 4.97 7.57 -6.71
CA LEU A 53 6.25 6.94 -7.04
C LEU A 53 6.87 6.26 -5.82
N VAL A 54 6.78 6.89 -4.65
CA VAL A 54 7.26 6.30 -3.37
C VAL A 54 6.46 5.06 -3.00
N VAL A 55 5.12 5.08 -3.09
CA VAL A 55 4.28 3.90 -2.86
C VAL A 55 4.56 2.81 -3.89
N GLY A 56 4.70 3.19 -5.17
CA GLY A 56 5.01 2.28 -6.26
C GLY A 56 6.36 1.59 -6.05
N PHE A 57 7.38 2.34 -5.63
CA PHE A 57 8.70 1.78 -5.31
C PHE A 57 8.63 0.84 -4.10
N GLY A 58 7.93 1.21 -3.03
CA GLY A 58 7.65 0.32 -1.91
C GLY A 58 6.96 -0.98 -2.36
N THR A 59 5.99 -0.88 -3.28
CA THR A 59 5.27 -2.03 -3.84
C THR A 59 6.19 -2.94 -4.66
N LEU A 60 7.16 -2.38 -5.39
CA LEU A 60 8.17 -3.16 -6.10
C LEU A 60 9.08 -3.92 -5.12
N LEU A 61 9.50 -3.28 -4.02
CA LEU A 61 10.28 -3.94 -2.97
C LEU A 61 9.51 -5.07 -2.31
N LEU A 62 8.23 -4.86 -1.99
CA LEU A 62 7.30 -5.90 -1.53
C LEU A 62 7.26 -7.08 -2.52
N PHE A 63 7.18 -6.77 -3.82
CA PHE A 63 7.13 -7.80 -4.85
C PHE A 63 8.39 -8.66 -4.90
N PHE A 64 9.57 -8.07 -4.68
CA PHE A 64 10.84 -8.81 -4.61
C PHE A 64 11.04 -9.56 -3.29
N ASP A 65 10.43 -9.10 -2.21
CA ASP A 65 10.44 -9.79 -0.91
C ASP A 65 9.57 -11.06 -0.92
N LEU A 66 8.62 -11.17 -1.86
CA LEU A 66 7.86 -12.40 -2.07
C LEU A 66 8.82 -13.55 -2.40
N GLY A 67 8.91 -14.56 -1.52
CA GLY A 67 9.71 -15.76 -1.80
C GLY A 67 9.30 -16.53 -3.07
N ARG A 68 8.09 -16.27 -3.61
CA ARG A 68 7.61 -16.77 -4.91
C ARG A 68 6.78 -15.70 -5.64
N PRO A 69 7.42 -14.75 -6.34
CA PRO A 69 6.74 -13.60 -6.93
C PRO A 69 5.69 -14.00 -7.99
N GLU A 70 5.92 -15.10 -8.70
CA GLU A 70 5.00 -15.74 -9.67
C GLU A 70 3.58 -15.98 -9.10
N ARG A 71 3.46 -16.05 -7.77
CA ARG A 71 2.21 -16.37 -7.07
C ARG A 71 1.59 -15.16 -6.37
N PHE A 72 2.06 -13.93 -6.67
CA PHE A 72 1.57 -12.69 -6.04
C PHE A 72 0.05 -12.54 -6.16
N TRP A 73 -0.53 -12.97 -7.28
CA TRP A 73 -1.97 -12.89 -7.54
C TRP A 73 -2.81 -13.57 -6.44
N ARG A 74 -2.26 -14.58 -5.75
CA ARG A 74 -2.94 -15.27 -4.63
C ARG A 74 -3.19 -14.34 -3.44
N ALA A 75 -2.45 -13.24 -3.33
CA ALA A 75 -2.65 -12.24 -2.28
C ALA A 75 -4.04 -11.59 -2.33
N PHE A 76 -4.73 -11.62 -3.48
CA PHE A 76 -6.06 -11.01 -3.63
C PHE A 76 -7.24 -11.92 -3.25
N PHE A 77 -7.02 -13.21 -2.94
CA PHE A 77 -8.12 -14.18 -2.83
C PHE A 77 -8.72 -14.35 -1.42
N ARG A 78 -8.10 -13.80 -0.37
CA ARG A 78 -8.57 -13.95 1.02
C ARG A 78 -8.58 -12.64 1.82
N PRO A 79 -9.25 -11.57 1.34
CA PRO A 79 -9.28 -10.29 2.05
C PRO A 79 -10.05 -10.36 3.38
N GLN A 80 -10.96 -11.33 3.52
CA GLN A 80 -11.76 -11.50 4.73
C GLN A 80 -10.92 -11.95 5.93
N SER A 81 -9.98 -12.87 5.73
CA SER A 81 -9.20 -13.49 6.81
C SER A 81 -7.76 -13.00 6.92
N SER A 82 -7.22 -12.33 5.90
CA SER A 82 -5.81 -11.91 5.85
C SER A 82 -5.67 -10.40 5.81
N TRP A 83 -4.96 -9.83 6.79
CA TRP A 83 -4.59 -8.42 6.82
C TRP A 83 -3.70 -8.02 5.64
N ILE A 84 -2.73 -8.87 5.26
CA ILE A 84 -1.86 -8.64 4.10
C ILE A 84 -2.68 -8.57 2.81
N SER A 85 -3.70 -9.41 2.66
CA SER A 85 -4.59 -9.39 1.49
C SER A 85 -5.34 -8.06 1.37
N ARG A 86 -5.84 -7.51 2.50
CA ARG A 86 -6.50 -6.19 2.53
C ARG A 86 -5.54 -5.08 2.09
N GLY A 87 -4.32 -5.08 2.63
CA GLY A 87 -3.26 -4.15 2.24
C GLY A 87 -2.97 -4.17 0.74
N CYS A 88 -2.94 -5.37 0.14
CA CYS A 88 -2.74 -5.54 -1.30
C CYS A 88 -3.84 -4.84 -2.12
N PHE A 89 -5.12 -4.93 -1.69
CA PHE A 89 -6.21 -4.18 -2.30
C PHE A 89 -6.05 -2.67 -2.10
N PHE A 90 -5.73 -2.21 -0.89
CA PHE A 90 -5.61 -0.78 -0.60
C PHE A 90 -4.50 -0.11 -1.42
N ILE A 91 -3.32 -0.74 -1.51
CA ILE A 91 -2.21 -0.26 -2.33
C ILE A 91 -2.61 -0.25 -3.81
N THR A 92 -3.28 -1.30 -4.30
CA THR A 92 -3.71 -1.38 -5.71
C THR A 92 -4.71 -0.27 -6.05
N LEU A 93 -5.71 -0.05 -5.20
CA LEU A 93 -6.71 1.01 -5.38
C LEU A 93 -6.06 2.40 -5.31
N MET A 94 -5.13 2.59 -4.39
CA MET A 94 -4.37 3.83 -4.25
C MET A 94 -3.55 4.14 -5.50
N LEU A 95 -2.78 3.18 -6.00
CA LEU A 95 -1.99 3.36 -7.22
C LEU A 95 -2.89 3.62 -8.44
N LEU A 96 -4.04 2.95 -8.53
CA LEU A 96 -4.99 3.14 -9.63
C LEU A 96 -5.66 4.53 -9.58
N PHE A 97 -6.38 4.84 -8.50
CA PHE A 97 -7.12 6.10 -8.39
C PHE A 97 -6.22 7.31 -8.23
N GLY A 98 -5.10 7.17 -7.51
CA GLY A 98 -4.12 8.23 -7.39
C GLY A 98 -3.45 8.55 -8.73
N ALA A 99 -3.10 7.54 -9.54
CA ALA A 99 -2.57 7.78 -10.88
C ALA A 99 -3.61 8.42 -11.81
N LEU A 100 -4.88 7.99 -11.74
CA LEU A 100 -5.97 8.62 -12.49
C LEU A 100 -6.14 10.09 -12.09
N HIS A 101 -6.19 10.38 -10.78
CA HIS A 101 -6.26 11.76 -10.28
C HIS A 101 -5.09 12.60 -10.77
N ALA A 102 -3.86 12.11 -10.62
CA ALA A 102 -2.66 12.81 -11.09
C ALA A 102 -2.67 13.04 -12.61
N ALA A 103 -3.16 12.07 -13.40
CA ALA A 103 -3.27 12.20 -14.85
C ALA A 103 -4.29 13.28 -15.27
N VAL A 104 -5.39 13.43 -14.53
CA VAL A 104 -6.37 14.51 -14.72
C VAL A 104 -5.75 15.85 -14.34
N GLN A 105 -5.13 15.95 -13.16
CA GLN A 105 -4.51 17.17 -12.65
C GLN A 105 -3.38 17.69 -13.56
N LEU A 106 -2.60 16.77 -14.16
CA LEU A 106 -1.55 17.09 -15.13
C LEU A 106 -2.07 17.30 -16.57
N SER A 107 -3.39 17.27 -16.79
CA SER A 107 -4.01 17.40 -18.12
C SER A 107 -3.55 16.35 -19.13
N VAL A 108 -3.08 15.18 -18.67
CA VAL A 108 -2.72 14.03 -19.51
C VAL A 108 -3.99 13.32 -20.00
N VAL A 109 -5.03 13.28 -19.16
CA VAL A 109 -6.36 12.77 -19.49
C VAL A 109 -7.35 13.93 -19.45
N ALA A 110 -8.06 14.17 -20.55
CA ALA A 110 -9.10 15.19 -20.62
C ALA A 110 -10.38 14.68 -19.96
N LEU A 111 -10.57 15.07 -18.70
CA LEU A 111 -11.82 14.95 -17.97
C LEU A 111 -12.27 16.37 -17.55
N PRO A 112 -13.56 16.69 -17.61
CA PRO A 112 -14.06 17.94 -17.04
C PRO A 112 -13.70 17.99 -15.55
N ALA A 113 -12.94 19.01 -15.15
CA ALA A 113 -12.50 19.17 -13.77
C ALA A 113 -13.68 19.42 -12.81
N ASP A 114 -14.79 19.94 -13.34
CA ASP A 114 -16.07 20.19 -12.69
C ASP A 114 -17.06 19.02 -12.82
N GLY A 115 -16.60 17.89 -13.35
CA GLY A 115 -17.43 16.70 -13.52
C GLY A 115 -17.48 15.85 -12.25
N ALA A 116 -18.66 15.35 -11.89
CA ALA A 116 -18.83 14.44 -10.74
C ALA A 116 -17.87 13.23 -10.76
N LEU A 117 -17.45 12.77 -11.94
CA LEU A 117 -16.48 11.68 -12.07
C LEU A 117 -15.08 12.06 -11.54
N ALA A 118 -14.62 13.29 -11.74
CA ALA A 118 -13.34 13.76 -11.22
C ALA A 118 -13.36 13.80 -9.69
N ASP A 119 -14.44 14.32 -9.09
CA ASP A 119 -14.65 14.32 -7.65
C ASP A 119 -14.63 12.90 -7.08
N TRP A 120 -15.33 11.95 -7.72
CA TRP A 120 -15.33 10.55 -7.28
C TRP A 120 -13.93 9.91 -7.34
N ILE A 121 -13.13 10.24 -8.35
CA ILE A 121 -11.74 9.77 -8.46
C ILE A 121 -10.89 10.34 -7.33
N GLU A 122 -11.01 11.64 -7.04
CA GLU A 122 -10.29 12.29 -5.94
C GLU A 122 -10.65 11.65 -4.59
N TRP A 123 -11.94 11.51 -4.29
CA TRP A 123 -12.40 10.88 -3.05
C TRP A 123 -11.96 9.43 -2.93
N ALA A 124 -11.98 8.66 -4.02
CA ALA A 124 -11.50 7.29 -4.03
C ALA A 124 -9.97 7.22 -3.82
N ALA A 125 -9.21 8.13 -4.41
CA ALA A 125 -7.76 8.23 -4.21
C ALA A 125 -7.43 8.62 -2.76
N ALA A 126 -8.14 9.61 -2.20
CA ALA A 126 -7.96 10.02 -0.81
C ALA A 126 -8.31 8.89 0.17
N ALA A 127 -9.45 8.23 -0.01
CA ALA A 127 -9.87 7.13 0.86
C ALA A 127 -8.89 5.95 0.81
N SER A 128 -8.42 5.58 -0.38
CA SER A 128 -7.43 4.51 -0.53
C SER A 128 -6.07 4.87 0.07
N ALA A 129 -5.63 6.13 -0.01
CA ALA A 129 -4.43 6.61 0.67
C ALA A 129 -4.53 6.47 2.20
N VAL A 130 -5.67 6.87 2.78
CA VAL A 130 -5.93 6.70 4.22
C VAL A 130 -5.91 5.22 4.61
N LEU A 131 -6.52 4.35 3.80
CA LEU A 131 -6.52 2.91 4.05
C LEU A 131 -5.11 2.31 4.01
N VAL A 132 -4.23 2.78 3.10
CA VAL A 132 -2.82 2.36 3.06
C VAL A 132 -2.07 2.79 4.33
N MET A 133 -2.39 3.94 4.91
CA MET A 133 -1.72 4.42 6.12
C MET A 133 -2.12 3.70 7.41
N VAL A 134 -3.33 3.13 7.45
CA VAL A 134 -3.92 2.58 8.69
C VAL A 134 -3.71 1.07 8.82
N TYR A 135 -3.60 0.34 7.71
CA TYR A 135 -3.51 -1.13 7.74
C TYR A 135 -2.13 -1.65 8.14
#